data_AF-A0A2S9GI11-F1
#
_entry.id   AF-A0A2S9GI11-F1
#
_cell.length_a   1.000
_cell.length_b   1.000
_cell.length_c   1.000
_cell.angle_alpha   90.00
_cell.angle_beta   90.00
_cell.angle_gamma   90.00
#
_symmetry.space_group_name_H-M   'P 1'
#
loop_
_entity.id
_entity.type
_entity.pdbx_description
1 polymer ?
#
loop_
_entity_poly.entity_id
_entity_poly.type
_entity_poly.pdbx_seq_one_letter_code
_entity_poly.pdbx_strand_id
1 'polypeptide(L)'
;TMGHTVIMGRLTWESLPAKFRPLPGRRNVVVTRQADYTADGAEVVTSLDDAPLDNAWVIGGSQIYGLATPLATRCEVTEIDIDVR
;
A
#
# COMPACT_ATOMS: atom_id res chain seq x y z
N THR A 1 10.00 5.55 3.05
CA THR A 1 9.72 5.04 1.70
C THR A 1 9.85 6.09 0.60
N MET A 2 10.49 7.26 0.83
CA MET A 2 10.62 8.32 -0.19
C MET A 2 11.38 7.83 -1.43
N GLY A 3 10.93 8.19 -2.63
CA GLY A 3 11.58 7.79 -3.90
C GLY A 3 11.28 6.36 -4.35
N HIS A 4 10.52 5.58 -3.57
CA HIS A 4 10.17 4.20 -3.90
C HIS A 4 8.70 4.05 -4.31
N THR A 5 8.37 2.89 -4.86
CA THR A 5 6.99 2.42 -5.00
C THR A 5 6.39 2.13 -3.63
N VAL A 6 5.16 2.59 -3.39
CA VAL A 6 4.34 2.23 -2.23
C VAL A 6 3.09 1.50 -2.69
N ILE A 7 2.90 0.29 -2.19
CA ILE A 7 1.77 -0.59 -2.53
C ILE A 7 0.82 -0.60 -1.35
N MET A 8 -0.45 -0.35 -1.62
CA MET A 8 -1.48 -0.36 -0.59
C MET A 8 -2.82 -0.91 -1.09
N GLY A 9 -3.68 -1.32 -0.16
CA GLY A 9 -5.06 -1.70 -0.49
C GLY A 9 -5.98 -0.49 -0.64
N ARG A 10 -7.13 -0.68 -1.31
CA ARG A 10 -8.17 0.36 -1.50
C ARG A 10 -8.52 1.12 -0.21
N LEU A 11 -8.80 0.40 0.88
CA LEU A 11 -9.19 1.03 2.15
C LEU A 11 -8.07 1.87 2.77
N THR A 12 -6.81 1.45 2.61
CA THR A 12 -5.65 2.23 3.06
C THR A 12 -5.48 3.49 2.21
N TRP A 13 -5.70 3.40 0.91
CA TRP A 13 -5.71 4.57 0.03
C TRP A 13 -6.83 5.55 0.41
N GLU A 14 -8.04 5.05 0.65
CA GLU A 14 -9.20 5.87 1.02
C GLU A 14 -9.04 6.55 2.39
N SER A 15 -8.29 5.93 3.31
CA SER A 15 -8.03 6.49 4.65
C SER A 15 -6.92 7.55 4.69
N LEU A 16 -6.10 7.67 3.65
CA LEU A 16 -5.10 8.75 3.57
C LEU A 16 -5.79 10.12 3.62
N PRO A 17 -5.30 11.07 4.46
CA PRO A 17 -5.80 12.44 4.43
C PRO A 17 -5.67 13.02 3.01
N ALA A 18 -6.72 13.68 2.52
CA ALA A 18 -6.78 14.16 1.13
C ALA A 18 -5.56 15.01 0.72
N LYS A 19 -5.03 15.82 1.65
CA LYS A 19 -3.82 16.64 1.41
C LYS A 19 -2.52 15.85 1.15
N PHE A 20 -2.51 14.56 1.47
CA PHE A 20 -1.37 13.66 1.32
C PHE A 20 -1.66 12.50 0.37
N ARG A 21 -2.75 12.57 -0.39
CA ARG A 21 -3.15 11.53 -1.35
C ARG A 21 -3.09 12.12 -2.77
N PRO A 22 -2.22 11.62 -3.66
CA PRO A 22 -1.22 10.56 -3.46
C PRO A 22 -0.09 10.98 -2.51
N LEU A 23 0.63 10.00 -1.96
CA LEU A 23 1.80 10.25 -1.13
C LEU A 23 2.91 10.89 -1.99
N PRO A 24 3.32 12.16 -1.71
CA PRO A 24 4.23 12.90 -2.60
C PRO A 24 5.62 12.26 -2.68
N GLY A 25 6.24 12.33 -3.86
CA GLY A 25 7.58 11.78 -4.12
C GLY A 25 7.65 10.25 -4.13
N ARG A 26 6.52 9.56 -4.28
CA ARG A 26 6.39 8.10 -4.32
C ARG A 26 5.50 7.67 -5.48
N ARG A 27 5.80 6.53 -6.10
CA ARG A 27 4.87 5.87 -7.03
C ARG A 27 3.82 5.14 -6.20
N ASN A 28 2.57 5.58 -6.28
CA ASN A 28 1.48 5.01 -5.48
C ASN A 28 0.78 3.92 -6.29
N VAL A 29 0.64 2.73 -5.72
CA VAL A 29 -0.06 1.58 -6.32
C VAL A 29 -1.18 1.14 -5.38
N VAL A 30 -2.39 1.06 -5.90
CA VAL A 30 -3.59 0.63 -5.18
C VAL A 30 -4.05 -0.73 -5.68
N VAL A 31 -4.05 -1.72 -4.80
CA VAL A 31 -4.55 -3.08 -5.08
C VAL A 31 -6.02 -3.17 -4.71
N THR A 32 -6.86 -3.56 -5.67
CA THR A 32 -8.31 -3.75 -5.47
C THR A 32 -8.89 -4.72 -6.49
N ARG A 33 -9.87 -5.55 -6.08
CA ARG A 33 -10.58 -6.43 -7.01
C ARG A 33 -11.60 -5.70 -7.90
N GLN A 34 -11.89 -4.43 -7.61
CA GLN A 34 -12.78 -3.60 -8.40
C GLN A 34 -12.01 -3.03 -9.60
N ALA A 35 -12.17 -3.65 -10.77
CA ALA A 35 -11.42 -3.28 -11.98
C ALA A 35 -11.79 -1.89 -12.54
N ASP A 36 -12.97 -1.38 -12.19
CA ASP A 36 -13.48 -0.05 -12.54
C ASP A 36 -13.11 1.04 -11.52
N TYR A 37 -12.40 0.67 -10.45
CA TYR A 37 -11.99 1.62 -9.43
C TYR A 37 -10.92 2.58 -9.95
N THR A 38 -11.08 3.86 -9.63
CA THR A 38 -10.15 4.92 -10.01
C THR A 38 -9.50 5.53 -8.77
N ALA A 39 -8.20 5.80 -8.86
CA ALA A 39 -7.41 6.42 -7.81
C ALA A 39 -6.56 7.54 -8.40
N ASP A 40 -7.02 8.78 -8.29
CA ASP A 40 -6.33 9.92 -8.88
C ASP A 40 -4.88 10.03 -8.40
N GLY A 41 -3.95 10.02 -9.35
CA GLY A 41 -2.52 10.09 -9.07
C GLY A 41 -1.89 8.78 -8.55
N ALA A 42 -2.61 7.66 -8.64
CA ALA A 42 -2.09 6.32 -8.36
C ALA A 42 -2.40 5.34 -9.50
N GLU A 43 -1.59 4.29 -9.57
CA GLU A 43 -1.82 3.14 -10.44
C GLU A 43 -2.73 2.14 -9.74
N VAL A 44 -3.74 1.63 -10.44
CA VAL A 44 -4.67 0.64 -9.89
C VAL A 44 -4.37 -0.71 -10.52
N VAL A 45 -4.22 -1.73 -9.67
CA VAL A 45 -3.98 -3.12 -10.06
C VAL A 45 -4.95 -4.07 -9.38
N THR A 46 -5.28 -5.19 -10.04
CA THR A 46 -6.30 -6.13 -9.55
C THR A 46 -5.80 -7.20 -8.59
N SER A 47 -4.50 -7.44 -8.60
CA SER A 47 -3.83 -8.39 -7.72
C SER A 47 -2.46 -7.85 -7.27
N LEU A 48 -1.88 -8.47 -6.25
CA LEU A 48 -0.53 -8.11 -5.81
C LEU A 48 0.53 -8.53 -6.86
N ASP A 49 0.26 -9.58 -7.63
CA ASP A 49 1.17 -10.12 -8.64
C ASP A 49 1.33 -9.14 -9.83
N ASP A 50 0.34 -8.29 -10.06
CA ASP A 50 0.36 -7.24 -11.07
C ASP A 50 1.14 -5.98 -10.61
N ALA A 51 1.53 -5.91 -9.33
CA ALA A 51 2.21 -4.75 -8.77
C ALA A 51 3.72 -4.79 -9.06
N PRO A 52 4.38 -3.63 -9.26
CA PRO A 52 5.83 -3.58 -9.39
C PRO A 52 6.48 -3.81 -8.03
N LEU A 53 6.88 -5.07 -7.75
CA LEU A 53 7.43 -5.49 -6.45
C LEU A 53 8.90 -5.09 -6.25
N ASP A 54 9.62 -4.77 -7.33
CA ASP A 54 11.04 -4.41 -7.26
C ASP A 54 11.24 -3.15 -6.40
N ASN A 55 11.95 -3.32 -5.27
CA ASN A 55 12.27 -2.24 -4.32
C ASN A 55 11.03 -1.47 -3.83
N ALA A 56 9.90 -2.17 -3.72
CA ALA A 56 8.62 -1.62 -3.28
C ALA A 56 8.40 -1.75 -1.76
N TRP A 57 7.56 -0.87 -1.23
CA TRP A 57 7.12 -0.88 0.16
C TRP A 57 5.64 -1.19 0.23
N VAL A 58 5.27 -2.32 0.85
CA VAL A 58 3.88 -2.59 1.21
C VAL A 58 3.55 -1.82 2.47
N ILE A 59 2.57 -0.90 2.40
CA ILE A 59 2.20 -0.02 3.51
C ILE A 59 0.81 -0.33 4.09
N GLY A 60 0.27 -1.52 3.75
CA GLY A 60 -0.97 -2.06 4.27
C GLY A 60 -2.11 -2.11 3.26
N GLY A 61 -3.32 -2.50 3.63
CA GLY A 61 -3.76 -2.92 4.97
C GLY A 61 -3.46 -4.39 5.28
N SER A 62 -4.12 -4.91 6.31
CA SER A 62 -3.93 -6.28 6.83
C SER A 62 -3.99 -7.36 5.76
N GLN A 63 -4.94 -7.28 4.82
CA GLN A 63 -5.06 -8.23 3.72
C GLN A 63 -3.88 -8.17 2.76
N ILE A 64 -3.38 -6.96 2.46
CA ILE A 64 -2.22 -6.79 1.59
C ILE A 64 -0.96 -7.28 2.29
N TYR A 65 -0.79 -7.02 3.59
CA TYR A 65 0.28 -7.63 4.38
C TYR A 65 0.23 -9.15 4.30
N GLY A 66 -0.94 -9.77 4.52
CA GLY A 66 -1.10 -11.23 4.42
C GLY A 66 -0.68 -11.81 3.06
N LEU A 67 -1.01 -11.12 1.96
CA LEU A 67 -0.59 -11.52 0.61
C LEU A 67 0.91 -11.30 0.36
N ALA A 68 1.49 -10.23 0.92
CA ALA A 68 2.89 -9.86 0.69
C ALA A 68 3.89 -10.58 1.59
N THR A 69 3.48 -11.01 2.80
CA THR A 69 4.37 -11.67 3.77
C THR A 69 5.18 -12.84 3.20
N PRO A 70 4.61 -13.76 2.38
CA PRO A 70 5.38 -14.85 1.76
C PRO A 70 6.45 -14.38 0.77
N LEU A 71 6.32 -13.18 0.23
CA LEU A 71 7.22 -12.58 -0.76
C LEU A 71 8.21 -11.60 -0.12
N ALA A 72 7.94 -11.16 1.11
CA ALA A 72 8.71 -10.12 1.79
C ALA A 72 10.07 -10.65 2.25
N THR A 73 11.12 -9.87 1.98
CA THR A 73 12.48 -10.13 2.48
C THR A 73 12.81 -9.35 3.75
N ARG A 74 12.00 -8.33 4.08
CA ARG A 74 12.17 -7.47 5.25
C ARG A 74 10.84 -6.91 5.72
N CYS A 75 10.66 -6.83 7.04
CA CYS A 75 9.56 -6.12 7.68
C CYS A 75 10.15 -5.01 8.57
N GLU A 76 9.71 -3.77 8.37
CA GLU A 76 9.98 -2.66 9.30
C GLU A 76 8.76 -2.49 10.20
N VAL A 77 8.93 -2.71 11.50
CA VAL A 77 7.81 -2.72 12.46
C VAL A 77 8.02 -1.58 13.46
N THR A 78 6.94 -0.83 13.72
CA THR A 78 6.88 0.11 14.84
C THR A 78 5.94 -0.47 15.89
N GLU A 79 6.47 -0.82 17.05
CA GLU A 79 5.67 -1.25 18.20
C GLU A 79 5.26 -0.03 19.02
N ILE A 80 3.96 0.06 19.32
CA ILE A 80 3.40 1.13 20.14
C ILE A 80 2.91 0.49 21.42
N ASP A 81 3.54 0.84 22.54
CA ASP A 81 3.14 0.39 23.87
C ASP A 81 1.91 1.19 24.34
N ILE A 82 0.73 0.69 23.95
CA ILE A 82 -0.56 1.29 24.27
C ILE A 82 -1.62 0.20 24.43
N ASP A 83 -2.50 0.37 25.41
CA ASP A 83 -3.69 -0.46 25.54
C ASP A 83 -4.71 -0.10 24.46
N VAL A 84 -4.94 -1.03 23.54
CA VAL A 84 -6.03 -0.95 22.57
C VAL A 84 -7.25 -1.67 23.17
N ARG A 85 -8.29 -0.91 23.51
CA ARG A 85 -9.56 -1.43 24.03
C ARG A 85 -10.55 -1.76 22.92
#